data_AF-A0A7S3K8X9-F1
#
_entry.id   AF-A0A7S3K8X9-F1
#
_cell.length_a   1.000
_cell.length_b   1.000
_cell.length_c   1.000
_cell.angle_alpha   90.00
_cell.angle_beta   90.00
_cell.angle_gamma   90.00
#
_symmetry.space_group_name_H-M   'P 1'
#
loop_
_entity.id
_entity.type
_entity.pdbx_description
1 polymer ?
#
loop_
_entity_poly.entity_id
_entity_poly.type
_entity_poly.pdbx_seq_one_letter_code
_entity_poly.pdbx_strand_id
1 'polypeptide(L)'
;MEETAWIRSATRILNLKRDSNDSGTIIMAAGENRSLESLLNFDYNLTETMESLDTMEFNIFDFRTKTKNRELTSLTSLLLHKHSLYSGLHIPINKFLVFMDKITSGYNRNAAKYHHDTHAADVCQTLYYFIINGNWITLAKMDNIDICSMILAA
;
A
#
# COMPACT_ATOMS: atom_id res chain seq x y z
N MET A 1 5.36 32.25 -10.73
CA MET A 1 5.63 31.21 -11.73
C MET A 1 7.07 30.78 -11.56
N GLU A 2 7.30 29.85 -10.64
CA GLU A 2 8.47 28.96 -10.56
C GLU A 2 8.24 28.05 -9.35
N GLU A 3 8.95 26.92 -9.32
CA GLU A 3 8.97 25.86 -8.29
C GLU A 3 7.93 24.72 -8.37
N THR A 4 7.95 23.99 -9.48
CA THR A 4 7.62 22.54 -9.52
C THR A 4 8.89 21.66 -9.59
N ALA A 5 10.00 22.14 -9.02
CA ALA A 5 11.31 21.51 -9.15
C ALA A 5 11.48 20.24 -8.29
N TRP A 6 10.70 20.05 -7.22
CA TRP A 6 10.85 18.87 -6.34
C TRP A 6 10.00 17.66 -6.77
N ILE A 7 8.90 17.87 -7.50
CA ILE A 7 8.04 16.77 -7.99
C ILE A 7 8.72 15.97 -9.11
N ARG A 8 9.67 16.57 -9.85
CA ARG A 8 10.44 15.86 -10.90
C ARG A 8 11.56 14.96 -10.36
N SER A 9 11.92 15.05 -9.08
CA SER A 9 12.97 14.20 -8.50
C SER A 9 12.49 12.79 -8.13
N ALA A 10 11.22 12.63 -7.73
CA ALA A 10 10.67 11.30 -7.41
C ALA A 10 10.51 10.42 -8.66
N THR A 11 10.14 11.01 -9.81
CA THR A 11 10.06 10.29 -11.10
C THR A 11 11.43 9.95 -11.68
N ARG A 12 12.50 10.68 -11.30
CA ARG A 12 13.87 10.43 -11.78
C ARG A 12 14.55 9.27 -11.08
N ILE A 13 14.17 8.94 -9.84
CA ILE A 13 14.71 7.77 -9.12
C ILE A 13 14.12 6.47 -9.67
N LEU A 14 12.88 6.48 -10.14
CA LEU A 14 12.23 5.29 -10.75
C LEU A 14 12.68 5.04 -12.21
N ASN A 15 13.13 6.07 -12.93
CA ASN A 15 13.56 5.95 -14.34
C ASN A 15 15.08 5.85 -14.56
N LEU A 16 15.90 5.83 -13.50
CA LEU A 16 17.37 5.65 -13.61
C LEU A 16 17.87 4.23 -13.31
N LYS A 17 16.97 3.22 -13.23
CA LYS A 17 17.36 1.81 -13.15
C LYS A 17 16.77 0.96 -14.28
N ARG A 18 16.52 1.57 -15.43
CA ARG A 18 16.18 0.83 -16.65
C ARG A 18 17.28 1.03 -17.68
N ASP A 19 18.52 0.73 -17.29
CA ASP A 19 19.59 0.49 -18.24
C ASP A 19 19.61 -0.99 -18.62
N SER A 20 19.42 -1.19 -19.92
CA SER A 20 19.43 -2.45 -20.64
C SER A 20 20.84 -3.06 -20.66
N ASN A 21 21.21 -3.80 -19.61
CA ASN A 21 22.07 -5.00 -19.72
C ASN A 21 22.47 -5.70 -18.41
N ASP A 22 21.97 -5.31 -17.24
CA ASP A 22 22.42 -5.97 -16.02
C ASP A 22 21.60 -7.22 -15.71
N SER A 23 22.22 -8.40 -15.81
CA SER A 23 21.69 -9.68 -15.33
C SER A 23 21.78 -9.76 -13.79
N GLY A 24 21.44 -8.66 -13.12
CA GLY A 24 21.60 -8.42 -11.70
C GLY A 24 20.51 -9.13 -10.91
N THR A 25 20.77 -10.40 -10.59
CA THR A 25 20.15 -11.05 -9.43
C THR A 25 20.42 -10.16 -8.22
N ILE A 26 19.40 -9.43 -7.75
CA ILE A 26 19.47 -8.75 -6.45
C ILE A 26 19.53 -9.86 -5.43
N ILE A 27 20.74 -10.13 -4.93
CA ILE A 27 21.00 -11.03 -3.81
C ILE A 27 20.35 -10.36 -2.59
N MET A 28 19.07 -10.66 -2.37
CA MET A 28 18.40 -10.38 -1.13
C MET A 28 18.96 -11.35 -0.09
N ALA A 29 19.47 -10.79 1.01
CA ALA A 29 20.04 -11.53 2.12
C ALA A 29 19.15 -12.72 2.51
N ALA A 30 19.80 -13.87 2.71
CA ALA A 30 19.18 -15.16 2.95
C ALA A 30 18.36 -15.14 4.25
N GLY A 31 17.03 -15.08 4.10
CA GLY A 31 16.05 -15.20 5.17
C GLY A 31 14.64 -15.02 4.62
N GLU A 32 14.07 -16.08 4.07
CA GLU A 32 12.66 -16.17 3.63
C GLU A 32 12.17 -15.08 2.64
N ASN A 33 12.80 -14.98 1.47
CA ASN A 33 12.36 -14.08 0.38
C ASN A 33 11.12 -14.63 -0.35
N ARG A 34 9.93 -14.48 0.24
CA ARG A 34 8.70 -14.40 -0.56
C ARG A 34 8.44 -12.93 -0.87
N SER A 35 8.29 -12.61 -2.16
CA SER A 35 7.87 -11.27 -2.56
C SER A 35 6.49 -10.96 -1.96
N LEU A 36 6.19 -9.70 -1.68
CA LEU A 36 4.92 -9.31 -1.04
C LEU A 36 3.72 -9.81 -1.87
N GLU A 37 3.86 -9.83 -3.18
CA GLU A 37 2.90 -10.35 -4.14
C GLU A 37 2.62 -11.84 -3.90
N SER A 38 3.69 -12.63 -3.66
CA SER A 38 3.58 -14.04 -3.32
C SER A 38 2.93 -14.26 -1.95
N LEU A 39 3.14 -13.37 -0.99
CA LEU A 39 2.52 -13.46 0.34
C LEU A 39 1.04 -13.08 0.33
N LEU A 40 0.65 -12.14 -0.54
CA LEU A 40 -0.72 -11.66 -0.67
C LEU A 40 -1.57 -12.50 -1.64
N ASN A 41 -0.97 -13.47 -2.34
CA ASN A 41 -1.65 -14.33 -3.33
C ASN A 41 -2.42 -13.53 -4.40
N PHE A 42 -1.83 -12.43 -4.88
CA PHE A 42 -2.43 -11.64 -5.95
C PHE A 42 -2.43 -12.44 -7.27
N ASP A 43 -3.58 -12.50 -7.94
CA ASP A 43 -3.74 -13.16 -9.25
C ASP A 43 -3.49 -12.21 -10.45
N TYR A 44 -3.13 -10.93 -10.20
CA TYR A 44 -3.23 -9.86 -11.20
C TYR A 44 -1.98 -9.00 -11.34
N ASN A 45 -1.91 -8.24 -12.45
CA ASN A 45 -0.91 -7.21 -12.70
C ASN A 45 -1.03 -6.08 -11.66
N LEU A 46 -0.20 -6.16 -10.61
CA LEU A 46 -0.16 -5.22 -9.47
C LEU A 46 0.00 -3.76 -9.93
N THR A 47 0.63 -3.55 -11.08
CA THR A 47 0.97 -2.24 -11.64
C THR A 47 -0.24 -1.33 -11.79
N GLU A 48 -1.30 -1.79 -12.44
CA GLU A 48 -2.50 -0.97 -12.72
C GLU A 48 -3.27 -0.61 -11.44
N THR A 49 -3.26 -1.53 -10.47
CA THR A 49 -3.85 -1.26 -9.15
C THR A 49 -3.01 -0.23 -8.41
N MET A 50 -1.68 -0.35 -8.42
CA MET A 50 -0.78 0.60 -7.76
C MET A 50 -0.80 2.01 -8.36
N GLU A 51 -1.13 2.12 -9.65
CA GLU A 51 -1.29 3.37 -10.40
C GLU A 51 -2.58 4.14 -10.05
N SER A 52 -3.61 3.43 -9.56
CA SER A 52 -4.90 4.04 -9.19
C SER A 52 -5.11 4.19 -7.68
N LEU A 53 -4.19 3.70 -6.84
CA LEU A 53 -4.33 3.73 -5.38
C LEU A 53 -4.53 5.13 -4.79
N ASP A 54 -3.98 6.16 -5.40
CA ASP A 54 -4.08 7.56 -5.00
C ASP A 54 -5.04 8.35 -5.88
N THR A 55 -6.04 7.71 -6.49
CA THR A 55 -7.08 8.41 -7.25
C THR A 55 -8.46 8.23 -6.62
N MET A 56 -9.38 9.16 -6.90
CA MET A 56 -10.77 9.06 -6.43
C MET A 56 -11.56 8.01 -7.21
N GLU A 57 -11.06 7.61 -8.37
CA GLU A 57 -11.65 6.61 -9.26
C GLU A 57 -11.28 5.17 -8.86
N PHE A 58 -10.49 4.98 -7.79
CA PHE A 58 -10.12 3.66 -7.31
C PHE A 58 -11.36 2.82 -6.99
N ASN A 59 -11.50 1.69 -7.67
CA ASN A 59 -12.65 0.81 -7.48
C ASN A 59 -12.36 -0.26 -6.42
N ILE A 60 -12.79 0.00 -5.19
CA ILE A 60 -12.57 -0.92 -4.07
C ILE A 60 -13.23 -2.29 -4.26
N PHE A 61 -14.33 -2.39 -5.02
CA PHE A 61 -15.02 -3.66 -5.26
C PHE A 61 -14.31 -4.53 -6.30
N ASP A 62 -13.73 -3.89 -7.34
CA ASP A 62 -12.83 -4.59 -8.26
C ASP A 62 -11.58 -5.07 -7.52
N PHE A 63 -11.01 -4.23 -6.66
CA PHE A 63 -9.87 -4.61 -5.82
C PHE A 63 -10.20 -5.77 -4.86
N ARG A 64 -11.37 -5.77 -4.23
CA ARG A 64 -11.90 -6.90 -3.45
C ARG A 64 -11.97 -8.19 -4.26
N THR A 65 -12.41 -8.10 -5.51
CA THR A 65 -12.50 -9.27 -6.40
C THR A 65 -11.10 -9.81 -6.71
N LYS A 66 -10.16 -8.92 -7.09
CA LYS A 66 -8.75 -9.25 -7.39
C LYS A 66 -7.98 -9.80 -6.19
N THR A 67 -8.37 -9.41 -4.97
CA THR A 67 -7.78 -9.87 -3.70
C THR A 67 -8.49 -11.07 -3.08
N LYS A 68 -9.51 -11.63 -3.75
CA LYS A 68 -10.29 -12.77 -3.24
C LYS A 68 -10.85 -12.52 -1.84
N ASN A 69 -11.48 -11.35 -1.63
CA ASN A 69 -12.03 -10.92 -0.33
C ASN A 69 -10.97 -10.66 0.76
N ARG A 70 -9.78 -10.18 0.38
CA ARG A 70 -8.72 -9.77 1.32
C ARG A 70 -8.33 -8.31 1.16
N GLU A 71 -9.23 -7.49 0.65
CA GLU A 71 -8.99 -6.10 0.28
C GLU A 71 -8.35 -5.27 1.41
N LEU A 72 -8.78 -5.42 2.65
CA LEU A 72 -8.21 -4.65 3.77
C LEU A 72 -6.75 -5.03 4.06
N THR A 73 -6.46 -6.33 4.24
CA THR A 73 -5.10 -6.83 4.45
C THR A 73 -4.20 -6.48 3.26
N SER A 74 -4.70 -6.66 2.03
CA SER A 74 -3.95 -6.41 0.81
C SER A 74 -3.64 -4.92 0.61
N LEU A 75 -4.64 -4.04 0.77
CA LEU A 75 -4.47 -2.60 0.62
C LEU A 75 -3.45 -2.06 1.62
N THR A 76 -3.67 -2.29 2.91
CA THR A 76 -2.79 -1.79 3.98
C THR A 76 -1.36 -2.28 3.78
N SER A 77 -1.18 -3.55 3.41
CA SER A 77 0.14 -4.12 3.13
C SER A 77 0.82 -3.48 1.93
N LEU A 78 0.08 -3.19 0.85
CA LEU A 78 0.60 -2.47 -0.31
C LEU A 78 1.01 -1.04 0.04
N LEU A 79 0.23 -0.33 0.85
CA LEU A 79 0.55 1.03 1.29
C LEU A 79 1.81 1.06 2.16
N LEU A 80 1.95 0.13 3.10
CA LEU A 80 3.17 -0.01 3.90
C LEU A 80 4.40 -0.29 3.04
N HIS A 81 4.26 -1.11 2.00
CA HIS A 81 5.34 -1.38 1.06
C HIS A 81 5.69 -0.16 0.21
N LYS A 82 4.69 0.53 -0.35
CA LYS A 82 4.86 1.72 -1.20
C LYS A 82 5.61 2.85 -0.49
N HIS A 83 5.42 2.96 0.83
CA HIS A 83 6.09 3.96 1.68
C HIS A 83 7.33 3.42 2.41
N SER A 84 7.81 2.22 2.07
CA SER A 84 8.97 1.58 2.72
C SER A 84 8.84 1.50 4.26
N LEU A 85 7.60 1.38 4.77
CA LEU A 85 7.33 1.40 6.22
C LEU A 85 7.76 0.09 6.89
N TYR A 86 7.76 -1.03 6.17
CA TYR A 86 8.27 -2.30 6.71
C TYR A 86 9.74 -2.21 7.13
N SER A 87 10.59 -1.70 6.24
CA SER A 87 12.00 -1.48 6.55
C SER A 87 12.20 -0.26 7.44
N GLY A 88 11.52 0.85 7.14
CA GLY A 88 11.67 2.12 7.86
C GLY A 88 11.27 2.06 9.33
N LEU A 89 10.27 1.23 9.69
CA LEU A 89 9.79 1.04 11.05
C LEU A 89 10.12 -0.34 11.63
N HIS A 90 10.91 -1.16 10.92
CA HIS A 90 11.28 -2.52 11.33
C HIS A 90 10.08 -3.44 11.60
N ILE A 91 9.01 -3.31 10.80
CA ILE A 91 7.80 -4.13 10.91
C ILE A 91 8.02 -5.45 10.16
N PRO A 92 7.98 -6.61 10.83
CA PRO A 92 8.09 -7.90 10.12
C PRO A 92 6.81 -8.17 9.32
N ILE A 93 6.94 -8.28 7.99
CA ILE A 93 5.81 -8.44 7.05
C ILE A 93 4.88 -9.58 7.49
N ASN A 94 5.42 -10.76 7.81
CA ASN A 94 4.62 -11.92 8.24
C ASN A 94 3.80 -11.63 9.51
N LYS A 95 4.35 -10.87 10.46
CA LYS A 95 3.62 -10.49 11.68
C LYS A 95 2.52 -9.48 11.36
N PHE A 96 2.78 -8.54 10.46
CA PHE A 96 1.80 -7.57 10.00
C PHE A 96 0.62 -8.25 9.29
N LEU A 97 0.88 -9.19 8.39
CA LEU A 97 -0.17 -9.94 7.69
C LEU A 97 -1.05 -10.72 8.67
N VAL A 98 -0.45 -11.42 9.64
CA VAL A 98 -1.19 -12.13 10.70
C VAL A 98 -1.99 -11.15 11.58
N PHE A 99 -1.43 -9.98 11.89
CA PHE A 99 -2.14 -8.93 12.61
C PHE A 99 -3.36 -8.44 11.84
N MET A 100 -3.21 -8.10 10.55
CA MET A 100 -4.30 -7.64 9.71
C MET A 100 -5.36 -8.71 9.47
N ASP A 101 -4.99 -9.99 9.33
CA ASP A 101 -5.95 -11.08 9.24
C ASP A 101 -6.79 -11.21 10.53
N LYS A 102 -6.20 -10.94 11.70
CA LYS A 102 -6.94 -10.88 12.98
C LYS A 102 -7.87 -9.67 13.09
N ILE A 103 -7.45 -8.51 12.59
CA ILE A 103 -8.33 -7.32 12.51
C ILE A 103 -9.50 -7.60 11.57
N THR A 104 -9.20 -8.13 10.37
CA THR A 104 -10.20 -8.43 9.35
C THR A 104 -11.23 -9.46 9.81
N SER A 105 -10.83 -10.47 10.60
CA SER A 105 -11.77 -11.45 11.16
C SER A 105 -12.75 -10.87 12.18
N GLY A 106 -12.48 -9.67 12.72
CA GLY A 106 -13.40 -8.91 13.55
C GLY A 106 -14.55 -8.25 12.78
N TYR A 107 -14.42 -8.07 11.46
CA TYR A 107 -15.50 -7.52 10.64
C TYR A 107 -16.53 -8.60 10.28
N ASN A 108 -17.79 -8.37 10.66
CA ASN A 108 -18.86 -9.31 10.39
C ASN A 108 -19.59 -9.00 9.08
N ARG A 109 -19.10 -9.57 7.97
CA ARG A 109 -19.71 -9.43 6.63
C ARG A 109 -21.16 -9.91 6.54
N ASN A 110 -21.60 -10.82 7.42
CA ASN A 110 -22.95 -11.39 7.36
C ASN A 110 -23.97 -10.57 8.17
N ALA A 111 -23.55 -10.00 9.30
CA ALA A 111 -24.41 -9.19 10.16
C ALA A 111 -24.41 -7.71 9.78
N ALA A 112 -23.31 -7.18 9.27
CA ALA A 112 -23.17 -5.79 8.87
C ALA A 112 -23.22 -5.66 7.35
N LYS A 113 -24.32 -5.08 6.82
CA LYS A 113 -24.50 -4.85 5.38
C LYS A 113 -23.51 -3.84 4.77
N TYR A 114 -22.88 -3.00 5.60
CA TYR A 114 -21.97 -1.94 5.17
C TYR A 114 -20.68 -1.87 6.01
N HIS A 115 -20.78 -1.98 7.34
CA HIS A 115 -19.62 -1.95 8.25
C HIS A 115 -18.84 -3.27 8.25
N HIS A 116 -18.28 -3.61 7.09
CA HIS A 116 -17.35 -4.73 6.91
C HIS A 116 -15.99 -4.23 6.42
N ASP A 117 -15.04 -5.14 6.33
CA ASP A 117 -13.66 -4.91 5.90
C ASP A 117 -13.51 -4.20 4.55
N THR A 118 -14.40 -4.42 3.58
CA THR A 118 -14.41 -3.64 2.33
C THR A 118 -14.61 -2.14 2.61
N HIS A 119 -15.49 -1.77 3.55
CA HIS A 119 -15.69 -0.36 3.90
C HIS A 119 -14.48 0.21 4.63
N ALA A 120 -13.85 -0.56 5.53
CA ALA A 120 -12.59 -0.14 6.16
C ALA A 120 -11.49 0.09 5.12
N ALA A 121 -11.39 -0.80 4.11
CA ALA A 121 -10.43 -0.64 3.02
C ALA A 121 -10.74 0.60 2.16
N ASP A 122 -12.01 0.89 1.90
CA ASP A 122 -12.47 2.09 1.20
C ASP A 122 -12.10 3.39 1.97
N VAL A 123 -12.33 3.42 3.28
CA VAL A 123 -11.92 4.53 4.16
C VAL A 123 -10.40 4.70 4.15
N CYS A 124 -9.65 3.60 4.27
CA CYS A 124 -8.19 3.59 4.23
C CYS A 124 -7.64 4.15 2.89
N GLN A 125 -8.20 3.73 1.76
CA GLN A 125 -7.79 4.22 0.45
C GLN A 125 -8.17 5.70 0.24
N THR A 126 -9.37 6.11 0.67
CA THR A 126 -9.79 7.51 0.61
C THR A 126 -8.90 8.41 1.47
N LEU A 127 -8.54 7.96 2.67
CA LEU A 127 -7.58 8.66 3.51
C LEU A 127 -6.21 8.76 2.83
N TYR A 128 -5.77 7.68 2.19
CA TYR A 128 -4.53 7.65 1.43
C TYR A 128 -4.53 8.67 0.27
N TYR A 129 -5.66 8.82 -0.44
CA TYR A 129 -5.83 9.88 -1.44
C TYR A 129 -5.55 11.27 -0.85
N PHE A 130 -6.06 11.60 0.35
CA PHE A 130 -5.79 12.89 0.99
C PHE A 130 -4.34 13.04 1.45
N ILE A 131 -3.71 11.97 1.95
CA ILE A 131 -2.30 11.99 2.33
C ILE A 131 -1.43 12.44 1.14
N ILE A 132 -1.71 11.89 -0.05
CA ILE A 132 -0.95 12.16 -1.28
C ILE A 132 -1.42 13.44 -1.98
N ASN A 133 -2.66 13.48 -2.46
CA ASN A 133 -3.18 14.58 -3.29
C ASN A 133 -3.61 15.80 -2.47
N GLY A 134 -3.97 15.60 -1.20
CA GLY A 134 -4.21 16.71 -0.26
C GLY A 134 -2.92 17.35 0.26
N ASN A 135 -1.74 16.83 -0.13
CA ASN A 135 -0.43 17.32 0.29
C ASN A 135 -0.23 17.32 1.83
N TRP A 136 -0.89 16.40 2.55
CA TRP A 136 -0.81 16.36 4.01
C TRP A 136 0.58 16.03 4.51
N ILE A 137 1.35 15.23 3.77
CA ILE A 137 2.75 14.93 4.11
C ILE A 137 3.53 16.23 4.32
N THR A 138 3.44 17.17 3.38
CA THR A 138 4.14 18.46 3.48
C THR A 138 3.47 19.40 4.47
N LEU A 139 2.15 19.53 4.41
CA LEU A 139 1.40 20.51 5.19
C LEU A 139 1.44 20.21 6.70
N ALA A 140 1.31 18.93 7.07
CA ALA A 140 1.34 18.47 8.45
C ALA A 140 2.74 18.00 8.89
N LYS A 141 3.74 18.03 7.99
CA LYS A 141 5.10 17.54 8.23
C LYS A 141 5.12 16.09 8.71
N MET A 142 4.33 15.24 8.05
CA MET A 142 4.19 13.84 8.43
C MET A 142 5.49 13.07 8.23
N ASP A 143 5.84 12.23 9.19
CA ASP A 143 6.89 11.23 9.06
C ASP A 143 6.34 9.82 8.83
N ASN A 144 7.22 8.82 8.83
CA ASN A 144 6.84 7.42 8.62
C ASN A 144 5.86 6.90 9.69
N ILE A 145 5.98 7.37 10.94
CA ILE A 145 5.09 6.97 12.03
C ILE A 145 3.72 7.57 11.81
N ASP A 146 3.63 8.83 11.39
CA ASP A 146 2.36 9.49 11.10
C ASP A 146 1.62 8.77 9.96
N ILE A 147 2.30 8.48 8.86
CA ILE A 147 1.71 7.77 7.71
C ILE A 147 1.24 6.36 8.13
N CYS A 148 2.07 5.62 8.87
CA CYS A 148 1.70 4.30 9.38
C CYS A 148 0.49 4.35 10.31
N SER A 149 0.45 5.33 11.20
CA SER A 149 -0.64 5.53 12.16
C SER A 149 -1.95 5.86 11.45
N MET A 150 -1.90 6.72 10.43
CA MET A 150 -3.08 7.06 9.62
C MET A 150 -3.63 5.83 8.88
N ILE A 151 -2.75 5.03 8.25
CA ILE A 151 -3.16 3.80 7.55
C ILE A 151 -3.78 2.78 8.51
N LEU A 152 -3.23 2.64 9.71
CA LEU A 152 -3.69 1.69 10.73
C LEU A 152 -4.98 2.13 11.44
N ALA A 153 -5.23 3.44 11.54
CA ALA A 153 -6.40 3.99 12.22
C ALA A 153 -7.67 4.00 11.36
N ALA A 154 -7.51 4.00 10.03
CA ALA A 154 -8.59 3.95 9.06
C ALA A 154 -9.29 2.57 9.05
#